data_AF-A0A2V6YYZ4-F1
#
_entry.id   AF-A0A2V6YYZ4-F1
#
_cell.length_a   1.000
_cell.length_b   1.000
_cell.length_c   1.000
_cell.angle_alpha   90.00
_cell.angle_beta   90.00
_cell.angle_gamma   90.00
#
_symmetry.space_group_name_H-M   'P 1'
#
loop_
_entity.id
_entity.type
_entity.pdbx_description
1 polymer ?
#
loop_
_entity_poly.entity_id
_entity_poly.type
_entity_poly.pdbx_seq_one_letter_code
_entity_poly.pdbx_strand_id
1 'polypeptide(L)'
;RAFGHIAPAIEPALAHSSVDGIVAALKAHPPDARIALVGHEPFLGALLARLLGATQGKRLAFEKGGAALVDLPNGPAASGRLRWFLKPRILRSLAGPAENTAPRVEP
;
A
#
# COMPACT_ATOMS: atom_id res chain seq x y z
N ARG A 1 -2.14 -10.32 -14.26
CA ARG A 1 -1.46 -9.68 -13.11
C ARG A 1 -2.45 -8.78 -12.35
N ALA A 2 -2.45 -8.77 -11.02
CA ALA A 2 -3.44 -8.02 -10.19
C ALA A 2 -3.49 -6.50 -10.46
N PHE A 3 -2.41 -5.93 -11.01
CA PHE A 3 -2.30 -4.50 -11.35
C PHE A 3 -2.17 -4.25 -12.87
N GLY A 4 -2.50 -5.23 -13.72
CA GLY A 4 -2.43 -5.07 -15.18
C GLY A 4 -1.06 -4.55 -15.68
N HIS A 5 -1.11 -3.47 -16.48
CA HIS A 5 0.05 -2.75 -17.04
C HIS A 5 0.45 -1.51 -16.22
N ILE A 6 0.13 -1.43 -14.94
CA ILE A 6 0.58 -0.31 -14.10
C ILE A 6 2.10 -0.40 -13.94
N ALA A 7 2.81 0.54 -14.55
CA ALA A 7 4.25 0.70 -14.36
C ALA A 7 4.51 1.19 -12.92
N PRO A 8 5.29 0.46 -12.11
CA PRO A 8 5.64 0.93 -10.79
C PRO A 8 6.55 2.16 -10.90
N ALA A 9 6.22 3.20 -10.13
CA ALA A 9 7.12 4.32 -9.90
C ALA A 9 7.97 4.02 -8.65
N ILE A 10 9.27 4.26 -8.73
CA ILE A 10 10.15 4.17 -7.57
C ILE A 10 10.00 5.43 -6.74
N GLU A 11 9.54 5.29 -5.51
CA GLU A 11 9.42 6.38 -4.55
C GLU A 11 10.57 6.29 -3.52
N PRO A 12 11.57 7.19 -3.56
CA PRO A 12 12.70 7.18 -2.63
C PRO A 12 12.27 7.22 -1.16
N ALA A 13 11.14 7.86 -0.83
CA ALA A 13 10.63 7.90 0.54
C ALA A 13 10.33 6.50 1.11
N LEU A 14 10.07 5.50 0.27
CA LEU A 14 9.83 4.11 0.70
C LEU A 14 11.10 3.33 1.02
N ALA A 15 12.26 3.78 0.53
CA ALA A 15 13.51 3.03 0.68
C ALA A 15 14.07 3.15 2.10
N HIS A 16 14.16 4.37 2.66
CA HIS A 16 14.80 4.60 3.98
C HIS A 16 14.30 5.89 4.67
N SER A 17 13.13 6.42 4.32
CA SER A 17 12.64 7.69 4.89
C SER A 17 11.86 7.50 6.19
N SER A 18 11.54 8.62 6.84
CA SER A 18 10.57 8.67 7.93
C SER A 18 9.16 8.46 7.42
N VAL A 19 8.24 8.10 8.32
CA VAL A 19 6.81 8.03 8.00
C VAL A 19 6.30 9.36 7.44
N ASP A 20 6.78 10.49 7.96
CA ASP A 20 6.39 11.81 7.49
C ASP A 20 6.86 12.09 6.05
N GLY A 21 8.04 11.57 5.66
CA GLY A 21 8.51 11.63 4.28
C GLY A 21 7.59 10.87 3.32
N ILE A 22 7.10 9.70 3.73
CA ILE A 22 6.13 8.94 2.94
C ILE A 22 4.79 9.68 2.84
N VAL A 23 4.33 10.29 3.94
CA VAL A 23 3.12 11.13 3.92
C VAL A 23 3.29 12.34 2.99
N ALA A 24 4.47 12.95 2.95
CA ALA A 24 4.76 14.05 2.02
C ALA A 24 4.71 13.59 0.55
N ALA A 25 5.27 12.41 0.23
CA ALA A 25 5.18 11.84 -1.11
C ALA A 25 3.72 11.56 -1.51
N LEU A 26 2.89 11.03 -0.61
CA LEU A 26 1.47 10.81 -0.87
C LEU A 26 0.71 12.10 -1.20
N LYS A 27 1.08 13.25 -0.59
CA LYS A 27 0.46 14.55 -0.87
C LYS A 27 0.76 15.09 -2.28
N ALA A 28 1.79 14.60 -2.95
CA ALA A 28 2.15 15.04 -4.29
C ALA A 28 1.23 14.46 -5.38
N HIS A 29 0.37 13.49 -5.02
CA HIS A 29 -0.61 12.91 -5.94
C HIS A 29 -1.95 13.65 -5.91
N PRO A 30 -2.75 13.57 -6.99
CA PRO A 30 -4.10 14.12 -7.03
C PRO A 30 -4.99 13.62 -5.88
N PRO A 31 -5.93 14.45 -5.37
CA PRO A 31 -6.77 14.09 -4.22
C PRO A 31 -7.61 12.82 -4.39
N ASP A 32 -7.92 12.41 -5.62
CA ASP A 32 -8.72 11.25 -6.00
C ASP A 32 -7.86 10.04 -6.45
N ALA A 33 -6.53 10.14 -6.34
CA ALA A 33 -5.61 9.10 -6.74
C ALA A 33 -5.80 7.81 -5.92
N ARG A 34 -5.79 6.67 -6.62
CA ARG A 34 -5.73 5.34 -6.00
C ARG A 34 -4.30 4.82 -6.06
N ILE A 35 -3.65 4.76 -4.90
CA ILE A 35 -2.23 4.43 -4.79
C ILE A 35 -2.08 3.06 -4.14
N ALA A 36 -1.39 2.14 -4.81
CA ALA A 36 -0.91 0.90 -4.21
C ALA A 36 0.56 1.11 -3.81
N LEU A 37 0.81 1.13 -2.50
CA LEU A 37 2.14 1.36 -1.94
C LEU A 37 2.74 0.02 -1.48
N VAL A 38 3.94 -0.29 -1.97
CA VAL A 38 4.66 -1.53 -1.64
C VAL A 38 6.00 -1.16 -1.00
N GLY A 39 6.24 -1.67 0.20
CA GLY A 39 7.46 -1.40 0.95
C GLY A 39 7.68 -2.44 2.04
N HIS A 40 8.57 -2.11 2.97
CA HIS A 40 9.01 -3.03 4.01
C HIS A 40 8.57 -2.56 5.41
N GLU A 41 8.49 -3.52 6.33
CA GLU A 41 8.48 -3.22 7.76
C GLU A 41 9.83 -2.62 8.18
N PRO A 42 9.85 -1.73 9.20
CA PRO A 42 8.74 -1.32 10.06
C PRO A 42 7.90 -0.15 9.52
N PHE A 43 8.33 0.47 8.40
CA PHE A 43 7.75 1.71 7.92
C PHE A 43 6.33 1.57 7.40
N LEU A 44 5.99 0.45 6.76
CA LEU A 44 4.63 0.22 6.25
C LEU A 44 3.61 0.14 7.39
N GLY A 45 3.91 -0.61 8.45
CA GLY A 45 3.08 -0.69 9.65
C GLY A 45 2.97 0.62 10.42
N ALA A 46 4.05 1.41 10.47
CA ALA A 46 4.05 2.73 11.10
C ALA A 46 3.27 3.76 10.27
N LEU A 47 3.38 3.72 8.94
CA LEU A 47 2.57 4.53 8.02
C LEU A 47 1.09 4.23 8.19
N LEU A 48 0.70 2.95 8.22
CA LEU A 48 -0.69 2.57 8.44
C LEU A 48 -1.21 3.14 9.77
N ALA A 49 -0.45 3.02 10.85
CA ALA A 49 -0.81 3.59 12.14
C ALA A 49 -0.97 5.12 12.07
N ARG A 50 -0.03 5.82 11.42
CA ARG A 50 -0.06 7.28 11.25
C ARG A 50 -1.27 7.75 10.43
N LEU A 51 -1.62 7.04 9.36
CA LEU A 51 -2.79 7.32 8.52
C LEU A 51 -4.09 7.07 9.27
N LEU A 52 -4.11 6.22 10.30
CA LEU A 52 -5.27 6.00 11.17
C LEU A 52 -5.32 6.95 12.37
N GLY A 53 -4.43 7.94 12.43
CA GLY A 53 -4.39 8.94 13.50
C GLY A 53 -3.72 8.47 14.79
N ALA A 54 -2.95 7.38 14.74
CA ALA A 54 -2.19 6.94 15.91
C ALA A 54 -1.06 7.93 16.23
N THR A 55 -0.72 8.02 17.52
CA THR A 55 0.44 8.77 17.99
C THR A 55 1.75 8.09 17.60
N GLN A 56 2.85 8.85 17.68
CA GLN A 56 4.19 8.39 17.33
C GLN A 56 4.56 7.08 18.05
N GLY A 57 5.25 6.18 17.34
CA GLY A 57 5.72 4.89 17.88
C GLY A 57 4.71 3.74 17.83
N LYS A 58 3.47 3.95 17.36
CA LYS A 58 2.50 2.86 17.10
C LYS A 58 2.72 2.26 15.71
N ARG A 59 2.43 0.96 15.57
CA ARG A 59 2.52 0.22 14.30
C ARG A 59 1.51 -0.90 14.23
N LEU A 60 1.01 -1.19 13.03
CA LEU A 60 0.28 -2.42 12.71
C LEU A 60 1.20 -3.32 11.89
N ALA A 61 1.63 -4.45 12.46
CA ALA A 61 2.62 -5.31 11.82
C ALA A 61 2.05 -6.04 10.59
N PHE A 62 2.64 -5.81 9.43
CA PHE A 62 2.34 -6.58 8.22
C PHE A 62 3.11 -7.90 8.20
N GLU A 63 2.42 -9.00 7.86
CA GLU A 63 3.08 -10.21 7.38
C GLU A 63 3.55 -10.00 5.92
N LYS A 64 4.61 -10.70 5.48
CA LYS A 64 5.08 -10.61 4.09
C LYS A 64 3.97 -10.98 3.11
N GLY A 65 3.58 -10.04 2.26
CA GLY A 65 2.47 -10.20 1.31
C GLY A 65 1.09 -9.92 1.90
N GLY A 66 1.01 -9.34 3.11
CA GLY A 66 -0.22 -8.78 3.65
C GLY A 66 -0.52 -7.41 3.02
N ALA A 67 -1.77 -6.97 3.12
CA ALA A 67 -2.20 -5.69 2.55
C ALA A 67 -3.30 -5.04 3.41
N ALA A 68 -3.37 -3.72 3.34
CA ALA A 68 -4.44 -2.93 3.95
C ALA A 68 -4.96 -1.90 2.94
N LEU A 69 -6.23 -1.51 3.08
CA LEU A 69 -6.82 -0.39 2.36
C LEU A 69 -7.32 0.63 3.36
N VAL A 70 -6.94 1.88 3.13
CA VAL A 70 -7.34 3.03 3.93
C VAL A 70 -7.96 4.07 3.00
N ASP A 71 -9.14 4.54 3.35
CA ASP A 71 -9.73 5.71 2.71
C ASP A 71 -9.24 6.98 3.39
N LEU A 72 -8.82 7.97 2.60
CA LEU A 72 -8.27 9.24 3.07
C LEU A 72 -9.14 10.41 2.57
N PRO A 73 -10.39 10.57 3.06
CA PRO A 73 -11.33 11.57 2.54
C PRO A 73 -10.85 13.02 2.71
N ASN A 74 -9.99 13.25 3.71
CA ASN A 74 -9.40 14.56 4.02
C ASN A 74 -7.89 14.59 3.72
N GLY A 75 -7.42 13.67 2.87
CA GLY A 75 -6.01 13.53 2.49
C GLY A 75 -5.13 12.83 3.54
N PRO A 76 -3.86 12.54 3.20
CA PRO A 76 -2.93 11.73 4.00
C PRO A 76 -2.40 12.42 5.27
N ALA A 77 -2.66 13.73 5.45
CA ALA A 77 -2.30 14.44 6.68
C ALA A 77 -3.30 14.20 7.82
N ALA A 78 -4.55 13.88 7.47
CA ALA A 78 -5.65 13.66 8.38
C ALA A 78 -5.85 12.16 8.66
N SER A 79 -6.58 11.84 9.72
CA SER A 79 -6.96 10.46 10.02
C SER A 79 -7.92 9.91 8.96
N GLY A 80 -7.56 8.77 8.40
CA GLY A 80 -8.34 7.99 7.45
C GLY A 80 -9.22 6.94 8.10
N ARG A 81 -9.82 6.10 7.25
CA ARG A 81 -10.69 4.99 7.65
C ARG A 81 -10.11 3.69 7.11
N LEU A 82 -9.77 2.76 8.01
CA LEU A 82 -9.36 1.41 7.62
C LEU A 82 -10.56 0.68 7.03
N ARG A 83 -10.45 0.22 5.79
CA ARG A 83 -11.48 -0.57 5.11
C ARG A 83 -11.27 -2.06 5.31
N TRP A 84 -10.02 -2.49 5.22
CA TRP A 84 -9.62 -3.86 5.52
C TRP A 84 -8.12 -3.94 5.80
N PHE A 85 -7.74 -4.93 6.59
CA PHE A 85 -6.35 -5.32 6.83
C PHE A 85 -6.26 -6.84 6.79
N LEU A 86 -5.65 -7.36 5.73
CA LEU A 86 -5.72 -8.77 5.38
C LEU A 86 -4.35 -9.42 5.41
N LYS A 87 -4.31 -10.61 6.03
CA LYS A 87 -3.13 -11.47 6.04
C LYS A 87 -2.92 -12.13 4.67
N PRO A 88 -1.67 -12.52 4.33
CA PRO A 88 -1.33 -13.20 3.09
C PRO A 88 -2.22 -14.41 2.78
N ARG A 89 -2.62 -15.18 3.81
CA ARG A 89 -3.47 -16.36 3.64
C ARG A 89 -4.86 -16.01 3.09
N ILE A 90 -5.46 -14.91 3.56
CA ILE A 90 -6.77 -14.45 3.09
C ILE A 90 -6.65 -13.91 1.66
N LEU A 91 -5.59 -13.15 1.38
CA LEU A 91 -5.34 -12.63 0.03
C LEU A 91 -5.14 -13.76 -0.99
N ARG A 92 -4.44 -14.84 -0.61
CA ARG A 92 -4.29 -16.03 -1.47
C ARG A 92 -5.61 -16.76 -1.72
N SER A 93 -6.54 -16.81 -0.75
CA SER A 93 -7.86 -17.40 -0.99
C SER A 93 -8.76 -16.53 -1.89
N LEU A 94 -8.46 -15.23 -1.99
CA LEU A 94 -9.17 -14.30 -2.88
C LEU A 94 -8.57 -14.26 -4.29
N ALA A 95 -7.32 -14.69 -4.45
CA ALA A 95 -6.70 -14.80 -5.77
C ALA A 95 -7.40 -15.90 -6.57
N GLY A 96 -7.89 -15.57 -7.77
CA GLY A 96 -8.38 -16.56 -8.72
C GLY A 96 -7.27 -17.54 -9.15
N PRO A 97 -7.60 -18.60 -9.92
CA PRO A 97 -6.61 -19.54 -10.44
C PRO A 97 -5.43 -18.80 -11.06
N ALA A 98 -4.20 -19.23 -10.77
CA ALA A 98 -3.02 -18.66 -11.38
C ALA A 98 -3.10 -18.90 -12.89
N GLU A 99 -3.45 -17.87 -13.65
CA GLU A 99 -3.44 -17.93 -15.10
C GLU A 99 -1.99 -18.07 -15.55
N ASN A 100 -1.62 -19.28 -15.97
CA ASN A 100 -0.28 -19.63 -16.41
C ASN A 100 -0.03 -18.96 -17.78
N THR A 101 0.34 -17.68 -17.75
CA THR A 101 0.50 -16.88 -18.98
C THR A 101 1.87 -17.17 -19.57
N ALA A 102 1.94 -18.17 -20.46
CA ALA A 102 3.00 -18.21 -21.47
C ALA A 102 2.94 -16.91 -22.29
N PRO A 103 4.09 -16.35 -22.72
CA PRO A 103 4.11 -15.15 -23.53
C PRO A 103 3.28 -15.40 -24.79
N ARG A 104 2.17 -14.66 -24.94
CA ARG A 104 1.37 -14.67 -26.14
C ARG A 104 2.18 -13.92 -27.21
N VAL A 105 2.84 -14.67 -28.08
CA VAL A 105 3.43 -14.13 -29.31
C VAL A 105 2.25 -13.92 -30.25
N GLU A 106 1.91 -12.67 -30.51
CA GLU A 106 0.93 -12.33 -31.55
C GLU A 106 1.62 -12.30 -32.93
N PRO A 107 0.92 -12.71 -34.01
CA PRO A 107 1.46 -12.82 -35.37
C PRO A 107 1.75 -11.47 -36.04
#